data_AF-A0A6J8CQW8-F1
#
_entry.id   AF-A0A6J8CQW8-F1
#
_cell.length_a   1.000
_cell.length_b   1.000
_cell.length_c   1.000
_cell.angle_alpha   90.00
_cell.angle_beta   90.00
_cell.angle_gamma   90.00
#
_symmetry.space_group_name_H-M   'P 1'
#
loop_
_entity.id
_entity.type
_entity.pdbx_description
1 polymer ?
#
loop_
_entity_poly.entity_id
_entity_poly.type
_entity_poly.pdbx_seq_one_letter_code
_entity_poly.pdbx_strand_id
1 'polypeptide(L)'
;MESITKESARLFSDSLSENTWKSYSRARSVLTSFQLQYALGKVWPVPVEQLVQFIAYSSLKHLSAATVRSYISGISFFHKSLNLEDTTKNFIISKMLERLHRNPPKDNRAPMTLSLLRQITDALPSICTSSYESLLFKSSFILAIFAIFRGSEFTTKHKSDSSTVALQMSDMVLSDQ
;
A
#
# COMPACT_ATOMS: atom_id res chain seq x y z
N MET A 1 -9.26 10.36 34.17
CA MET A 1 -8.33 9.40 33.53
C MET A 1 -8.89 8.84 32.23
N GLU A 2 -10.17 8.46 32.17
CA GLU A 2 -10.80 7.88 30.97
C GLU A 2 -10.70 8.76 29.70
N SER A 3 -10.87 10.08 29.82
CA SER A 3 -10.73 11.02 28.70
C SER A 3 -9.31 11.04 28.10
N ILE A 4 -8.27 10.96 28.95
CA ILE A 4 -6.86 10.97 28.51
C ILE A 4 -6.52 9.67 27.78
N THR A 5 -6.99 8.52 28.28
CA THR A 5 -6.78 7.21 27.65
C THR A 5 -7.48 7.11 26.30
N LYS A 6 -8.68 7.69 26.19
CA LYS A 6 -9.41 7.74 24.92
C LYS A 6 -8.71 8.62 23.89
N GLU A 7 -8.22 9.78 24.31
CA GLU A 7 -7.50 10.69 23.42
C GLU A 7 -6.14 10.14 23.00
N SER A 8 -5.40 9.48 23.90
CA SER A 8 -4.13 8.83 23.53
C SER A 8 -4.34 7.70 22.52
N ALA A 9 -5.41 6.92 22.66
CA ALA A 9 -5.77 5.89 21.68
C ALA A 9 -6.14 6.50 20.30
N ARG A 10 -6.87 7.63 20.29
CA ARG A 10 -7.23 8.36 19.06
C ARG A 10 -6.00 8.92 18.35
N LEU A 11 -5.12 9.61 19.08
CA LEU A 11 -3.88 10.15 18.50
C LEU A 11 -2.99 9.05 17.95
N PHE A 12 -2.94 7.90 18.63
CA PHE A 12 -2.21 6.75 18.12
C PHE A 12 -2.84 6.16 16.85
N SER A 13 -4.17 6.04 16.77
CA SER A 13 -4.83 5.55 15.56
C SER A 13 -4.68 6.52 14.38
N ASP A 14 -4.76 7.83 14.64
CA ASP A 14 -4.67 8.88 13.62
C ASP A 14 -3.23 9.07 13.10
N SER A 15 -2.23 8.56 13.84
CA SER A 15 -0.82 8.61 13.42
C SER A 15 -0.49 7.76 12.18
N LEU A 16 -1.38 6.83 11.81
CA LEU A 16 -1.21 5.98 10.64
C LEU A 16 -2.31 6.23 9.61
N SER A 17 -1.93 6.25 8.33
CA SER A 17 -2.92 6.21 7.27
C SER A 17 -3.73 4.90 7.33
N GLU A 18 -4.99 4.97 6.92
CA GLU A 18 -5.88 3.79 6.84
C GLU A 18 -5.26 2.66 6.01
N ASN A 19 -4.55 3.01 4.93
CA ASN A 19 -3.85 2.06 4.07
C ASN A 19 -2.66 1.40 4.79
N THR A 20 -1.90 2.16 5.57
CA THR A 20 -0.79 1.64 6.37
C THR A 20 -1.33 0.68 7.43
N TRP A 21 -2.41 1.05 8.12
CA TRP A 21 -3.07 0.18 9.11
C TRP A 21 -3.55 -1.14 8.50
N LYS A 22 -4.20 -1.08 7.33
CA LYS A 22 -4.63 -2.28 6.59
C LYS A 22 -3.44 -3.16 6.21
N SER A 23 -2.36 -2.59 5.71
CA SER A 23 -1.14 -3.32 5.35
C SER A 23 -0.50 -4.02 6.56
N TYR A 24 -0.39 -3.30 7.69
CA TYR A 24 0.19 -3.86 8.92
C TYR A 24 -0.71 -4.93 9.53
N SER A 25 -2.01 -4.68 9.61
CA SER A 25 -2.99 -5.68 10.06
C SER A 25 -2.92 -6.93 9.19
N ARG A 26 -2.78 -6.77 7.87
CA ARG A 26 -2.59 -7.90 6.95
C ARG A 26 -1.29 -8.66 7.25
N ALA A 27 -0.19 -7.97 7.53
CA ALA A 27 1.07 -8.61 7.93
C ALA A 27 0.87 -9.53 9.15
N ARG A 28 0.16 -9.03 10.18
CA ARG A 28 -0.15 -9.81 11.39
C ARG A 28 -1.03 -11.02 11.08
N SER A 29 -2.05 -10.87 10.23
CA SER A 29 -2.89 -11.99 9.80
C SER A 29 -2.06 -13.06 9.08
N VAL A 30 -1.21 -12.67 8.13
CA VAL A 30 -0.37 -13.60 7.35
C VAL A 30 0.64 -14.32 8.25
N LEU A 31 1.26 -13.60 9.20
CA LEU A 31 2.13 -14.21 10.21
C LEU A 31 1.37 -15.23 11.06
N THR A 32 0.16 -14.89 11.51
CA THR A 32 -0.68 -15.79 12.32
C THR A 32 -1.06 -17.06 11.53
N SER A 33 -1.39 -16.92 10.24
CA SER A 33 -1.66 -18.06 9.36
C SER A 33 -0.41 -18.94 9.16
N PHE A 34 0.76 -18.33 8.99
CA PHE A 34 2.03 -19.04 8.93
C PHE A 34 2.30 -19.81 10.22
N GLN A 35 2.19 -19.17 11.38
CA GLN A 35 2.41 -19.82 12.67
C GLN A 35 1.46 -21.01 12.87
N LEU A 36 0.17 -20.84 12.54
CA LEU A 36 -0.81 -21.91 12.60
C LEU A 36 -0.46 -23.07 11.65
N GLN A 37 -0.06 -22.77 10.42
CA GLN A 37 0.27 -23.76 9.39
C GLN A 37 1.45 -24.65 9.79
N TYR A 38 2.44 -24.11 10.49
CA TYR A 38 3.64 -24.83 10.92
C TYR A 38 3.62 -25.23 12.40
N ALA A 39 2.43 -25.20 13.04
CA ALA A 39 2.24 -25.51 14.45
C ALA A 39 3.19 -24.73 15.40
N LEU A 40 3.57 -23.51 15.01
CA LEU A 40 4.37 -22.61 15.82
C LEU A 40 3.49 -21.90 16.85
N GLY A 41 4.02 -21.71 18.05
CA GLY A 41 3.35 -20.92 19.08
C GLY A 41 3.14 -19.47 18.63
N LYS A 42 1.96 -18.90 18.93
CA LYS A 42 1.63 -17.49 18.70
C LYS A 42 2.32 -16.60 19.74
N VAL A 43 3.64 -16.53 19.68
CA VAL A 43 4.47 -15.78 20.64
C VAL A 43 4.70 -14.35 20.15
N TRP A 44 4.60 -13.41 21.07
CA TRP A 44 4.95 -11.99 20.89
C TRP A 44 5.88 -11.56 22.04
N PRO A 45 7.03 -10.92 21.77
CA PRO A 45 7.57 -10.59 20.46
C PRO A 45 7.92 -11.84 19.64
N VAL A 46 7.87 -11.71 18.31
CA VAL A 46 8.14 -12.84 17.42
C VAL A 46 9.63 -13.17 17.50
N PRO A 47 10.02 -14.43 17.83
CA PRO A 47 11.43 -14.80 17.90
C PRO A 47 12.15 -14.64 16.55
N VAL A 48 13.45 -14.34 16.59
CA VAL A 48 14.27 -14.17 15.38
C VAL A 48 14.19 -15.39 14.46
N GLU A 49 14.19 -16.59 15.02
CA GLU A 49 14.06 -17.84 14.27
C GLU A 49 12.73 -17.91 13.48
N GLN A 50 11.61 -17.57 14.12
CA GLN A 50 10.31 -17.55 13.45
C GLN A 50 10.25 -16.47 12.36
N LEU A 51 10.91 -15.32 12.55
CA LEU A 51 11.01 -14.28 11.53
C LEU A 51 11.84 -14.74 10.32
N VAL A 52 12.95 -15.44 10.55
CA VAL A 52 13.76 -16.06 9.49
C VAL A 52 12.92 -17.06 8.68
N GLN A 53 12.22 -17.97 9.37
CA GLN A 53 11.33 -18.95 8.74
C GLN A 53 10.18 -18.26 7.98
N PHE A 54 9.62 -17.18 8.54
CA PHE A 54 8.56 -16.40 7.90
C PHE A 54 9.01 -15.72 6.60
N ILE A 55 10.24 -15.19 6.56
CA ILE A 55 10.82 -14.62 5.33
C ILE A 55 11.06 -15.72 4.30
N ALA A 56 11.57 -16.87 4.71
CA ALA A 56 11.74 -18.03 3.83
C ALA A 56 10.40 -18.51 3.25
N TYR A 57 9.38 -18.67 4.09
CA TYR A 57 8.01 -18.99 3.69
C TYR A 57 7.46 -17.97 2.68
N SER A 58 7.64 -16.68 2.94
CA SER A 58 7.20 -15.60 2.06
C SER A 58 7.88 -15.66 0.69
N SER A 59 9.18 -16.00 0.67
CA SER A 59 9.94 -16.20 -0.56
C SER A 59 9.45 -17.41 -1.35
N LEU A 60 9.12 -18.52 -0.69
CA LEU A 60 8.55 -19.73 -1.32
C LEU A 60 7.15 -19.46 -1.91
N LYS A 61 6.40 -18.51 -1.32
CA LYS A 61 5.13 -18.02 -1.88
C LYS A 61 5.30 -16.97 -2.98
N HIS A 62 6.53 -16.73 -3.45
CA HIS A 62 6.84 -15.76 -4.50
C HIS A 62 6.35 -14.33 -4.19
N LEU A 63 6.28 -13.96 -2.90
CA LEU A 63 5.95 -12.59 -2.52
C LEU A 63 7.09 -11.65 -2.91
N SER A 64 6.74 -10.44 -3.36
CA SER A 64 7.74 -9.44 -3.72
C SER A 64 8.55 -8.99 -2.50
N ALA A 65 9.80 -8.60 -2.73
CA ALA A 65 10.67 -8.07 -1.67
C ALA A 65 10.04 -6.85 -0.95
N ALA A 66 9.30 -6.00 -1.68
CA ALA A 66 8.60 -4.87 -1.11
C ALA A 66 7.47 -5.31 -0.16
N THR A 67 6.69 -6.33 -0.55
CA THR A 67 5.63 -6.91 0.28
C THR A 67 6.20 -7.50 1.57
N VAL A 68 7.27 -8.29 1.48
CA VAL A 68 7.89 -8.91 2.66
C VAL A 68 8.45 -7.84 3.59
N ARG A 69 9.12 -6.81 3.07
CA ARG A 69 9.54 -5.66 3.90
C ARG A 69 8.38 -4.96 4.58
N SER A 70 7.28 -4.71 3.86
CA SER A 70 6.08 -4.12 4.44
C SER A 70 5.52 -4.99 5.57
N TYR A 71 5.60 -6.32 5.45
CA TYR A 71 5.18 -7.22 6.53
C TYR A 71 6.11 -7.13 7.74
N ILE A 72 7.43 -7.14 7.53
CA ILE A 72 8.41 -6.99 8.61
C ILE A 72 8.24 -5.62 9.31
N SER A 73 8.00 -4.54 8.56
CA SER A 73 7.71 -3.22 9.13
C SER A 73 6.42 -3.21 9.95
N GLY A 74 5.37 -3.91 9.50
CA GLY A 74 4.13 -4.06 10.27
C GLY A 74 4.33 -4.84 11.57
N ILE A 75 5.15 -5.90 11.55
CA ILE A 75 5.50 -6.66 12.75
C ILE A 75 6.32 -5.80 13.72
N SER A 76 7.32 -5.06 13.22
CA SER A 76 8.12 -4.09 14.00
C SER A 76 7.23 -3.02 14.64
N PHE A 77 6.23 -2.53 13.90
CA PHE A 77 5.25 -1.58 14.44
C PHE A 77 4.48 -2.18 15.61
N PHE A 78 3.98 -3.42 15.50
CA PHE A 78 3.27 -4.07 16.59
C PHE A 78 4.16 -4.31 17.81
N HIS A 79 5.43 -4.71 17.62
CA HIS A 79 6.39 -4.82 18.73
C HIS A 79 6.52 -3.49 19.49
N LYS A 80 6.77 -2.39 18.76
CA LYS A 80 6.92 -1.06 19.36
C LYS A 80 5.65 -0.55 20.01
N SER A 81 4.49 -0.78 19.38
CA SER A 81 3.20 -0.36 19.92
C SER A 81 2.85 -1.05 21.25
N LEU A 82 3.39 -2.25 21.47
CA LEU A 82 3.21 -3.03 22.69
C LEU A 82 4.41 -2.87 23.66
N ASN A 83 5.33 -1.96 23.36
CA ASN A 83 6.56 -1.74 24.12
C ASN A 83 7.41 -3.02 24.31
N LEU A 84 7.46 -3.86 23.26
CA LEU A 84 8.25 -5.09 23.21
C LEU A 84 9.56 -4.87 22.45
N GLU A 85 10.54 -5.74 22.70
CA GLU A 85 11.81 -5.73 21.96
C GLU A 85 11.58 -5.98 20.45
N ASP A 86 12.20 -5.15 19.62
CA ASP A 86 12.05 -5.23 18.17
C ASP A 86 13.07 -6.20 17.54
N THR A 87 12.74 -7.49 17.59
CA THR A 87 13.54 -8.58 17.00
C THR A 87 13.68 -8.50 15.47
N THR A 88 12.86 -7.68 14.79
CA THR A 88 12.89 -7.53 13.32
C THR A 88 14.15 -6.83 12.80
N LYS A 89 14.86 -6.11 13.67
CA LYS A 89 16.11 -5.40 13.33
C LYS A 89 17.35 -6.27 13.46
N ASN A 90 17.20 -7.56 13.76
CA ASN A 90 18.32 -8.48 13.87
C ASN A 90 19.12 -8.56 12.55
N PHE A 91 20.45 -8.66 12.65
CA PHE A 91 21.37 -8.71 11.52
C PHE A 91 20.97 -9.75 10.46
N ILE A 92 20.53 -10.93 10.87
CA ILE A 92 20.13 -12.01 9.96
C ILE A 92 18.91 -11.59 9.13
N ILE A 93 17.93 -10.95 9.77
CA ILE A 93 16.71 -10.44 9.11
C ILE A 93 17.08 -9.40 8.06
N SER A 94 17.95 -8.44 8.41
CA SER A 94 18.44 -7.43 7.46
C SER A 94 19.11 -8.09 6.25
N LYS A 95 19.98 -9.08 6.47
CA LYS A 95 20.67 -9.80 5.39
C LYS A 95 19.73 -10.59 4.48
N MET A 96 18.70 -11.23 5.03
CA MET A 96 17.71 -11.94 4.23
C MET A 96 16.88 -10.98 3.36
N LEU A 97 16.47 -9.83 3.92
CA LEU A 97 15.72 -8.82 3.16
C LEU A 97 16.56 -8.17 2.06
N GLU A 98 17.85 -7.93 2.31
CA GLU A 98 18.82 -7.48 1.30
C GLU A 98 18.89 -8.47 0.13
N ARG A 99 19.02 -9.77 0.42
CA ARG A 99 19.08 -10.81 -0.62
C ARG A 99 17.79 -10.90 -1.43
N LEU A 100 16.63 -10.85 -0.76
CA LEU A 100 15.33 -10.90 -1.42
C LEU A 100 15.13 -9.74 -2.40
N HIS A 101 15.68 -8.57 -2.09
CA HIS A 101 15.61 -7.40 -2.97
C HIS A 101 16.46 -7.48 -4.23
N ARG A 102 17.58 -8.21 -4.20
CA ARG A 102 18.45 -8.36 -5.37
C ARG A 102 17.84 -9.22 -6.47
N ASN A 103 16.86 -10.04 -6.13
CA ASN A 103 16.09 -10.86 -7.07
C ASN A 103 14.62 -10.42 -7.05
N PRO A 104 14.30 -9.18 -7.45
CA PRO A 104 12.91 -8.77 -7.51
C PRO A 104 12.19 -9.60 -8.58
N PRO A 105 10.89 -9.93 -8.38
CA PRO A 105 10.08 -10.44 -9.47
C PRO A 105 10.17 -9.50 -10.67
N LYS A 106 10.24 -10.05 -11.88
CA LYS A 106 10.27 -9.25 -13.11
C LYS A 106 9.02 -8.38 -13.17
N ASP A 107 9.20 -7.06 -13.23
CA ASP A 107 8.09 -6.16 -13.49
C ASP A 107 7.68 -6.32 -14.95
N ASN A 108 6.49 -6.90 -15.17
CA ASN A 108 5.94 -7.17 -16.49
C ASN A 108 5.03 -6.03 -16.98
N ARG A 109 4.94 -4.91 -16.24
CA ARG A 109 4.15 -3.76 -16.67
C ARG A 109 4.78 -3.14 -17.91
N ALA A 110 4.03 -3.15 -19.01
CA ALA A 110 4.42 -2.43 -20.21
C ALA A 110 4.27 -0.92 -19.98
N PRO A 111 5.18 -0.09 -20.53
CA PRO A 111 4.99 1.36 -20.50
C PRO A 111 3.71 1.73 -21.23
N MET A 112 2.95 2.69 -20.68
CA MET A 112 1.76 3.18 -21.36
C MET A 112 2.18 3.99 -22.59
N THR A 113 1.72 3.57 -23.76
CA THR A 113 2.00 4.26 -25.03
C THR A 113 0.85 5.17 -25.43
N LEU A 114 1.14 6.19 -26.25
CA LEU A 114 0.10 7.06 -26.84
C LEU A 114 -0.91 6.28 -27.68
N SER A 115 -0.47 5.21 -28.36
CA SER A 115 -1.37 4.34 -29.13
C SER A 115 -2.35 3.60 -28.21
N LEU A 116 -1.88 3.06 -27.09
CA LEU A 116 -2.71 2.39 -26.12
C LEU A 116 -3.70 3.37 -25.46
N LEU A 117 -3.24 4.58 -25.11
CA LEU A 117 -4.12 5.61 -24.56
C LEU A 117 -5.26 5.96 -25.53
N ARG A 118 -4.95 6.15 -26.83
CA ARG A 118 -5.96 6.40 -27.87
C ARG A 118 -6.97 5.27 -27.96
N GLN A 119 -6.50 4.02 -28.05
CA GLN A 119 -7.37 2.84 -28.11
C GLN A 119 -8.31 2.77 -26.91
N ILE A 120 -7.81 3.03 -25.70
CA ILE A 120 -8.65 3.07 -24.50
C ILE A 120 -9.69 4.18 -24.61
N THR A 121 -9.29 5.40 -24.99
CA THR A 121 -10.22 6.53 -25.07
C THR A 121 -11.25 6.40 -26.18
N ASP A 122 -10.93 5.71 -27.26
CA ASP A 122 -11.84 5.46 -28.39
C ASP A 122 -12.85 4.34 -28.08
N ALA A 123 -12.51 3.43 -27.17
CA ALA A 123 -13.41 2.37 -26.69
C ALA A 123 -14.39 2.84 -25.60
N LEU A 124 -14.13 3.98 -24.92
CA LEU A 124 -14.99 4.46 -23.84
C LEU A 124 -16.48 4.61 -24.20
N PRO A 125 -16.86 5.17 -25.37
CA PRO A 125 -18.27 5.35 -25.72
C PRO A 125 -19.08 4.06 -25.82
N SER A 126 -18.44 2.89 -26.01
CA SER A 126 -19.13 1.59 -26.05
C SER A 126 -19.20 0.90 -24.69
N ILE A 127 -18.45 1.36 -23.69
CA ILE A 127 -18.37 0.77 -22.34
C ILE A 127 -19.18 1.60 -21.34
N CYS A 128 -19.14 2.92 -21.46
CA CYS A 128 -19.78 3.85 -20.53
C CYS A 128 -21.30 3.93 -20.75
N THR A 129 -22.02 4.26 -19.67
CA THR A 129 -23.48 4.37 -19.66
C THR A 129 -24.00 5.69 -20.24
N SER A 130 -23.15 6.72 -20.30
CA SER A 130 -23.51 8.05 -20.79
C SER A 130 -22.34 8.76 -21.48
N SER A 131 -22.66 9.75 -22.30
CA SER A 131 -21.66 10.65 -22.91
C SER A 131 -20.87 11.42 -21.86
N TYR A 132 -21.51 11.79 -20.75
CA TYR A 132 -20.85 12.45 -19.61
C TYR A 132 -19.77 11.54 -19.01
N GLU A 133 -20.10 10.29 -18.71
CA GLU A 133 -19.16 9.32 -18.14
C GLU A 133 -17.98 9.05 -19.09
N SER A 134 -18.27 8.93 -20.38
CA SER A 134 -17.23 8.77 -21.42
C SER A 134 -16.25 9.93 -21.44
N LEU A 135 -16.76 11.17 -21.38
CA LEU A 135 -15.93 12.38 -21.40
C LEU A 135 -15.14 12.55 -20.10
N LEU A 136 -15.75 12.18 -18.96
CA LEU A 136 -15.11 12.18 -17.65
C LEU A 136 -13.90 11.25 -17.64
N PHE A 137 -14.09 9.97 -17.99
CA PHE A 137 -12.98 9.01 -18.00
C PHE A 137 -11.91 9.37 -19.05
N LYS A 138 -12.32 9.86 -20.22
CA LYS A 138 -11.37 10.32 -21.25
C LYS A 138 -10.48 11.44 -20.72
N SER A 139 -11.09 12.46 -20.12
CA SER A 139 -10.36 13.59 -19.51
C SER A 139 -9.46 13.12 -18.38
N SER A 140 -9.95 12.25 -17.49
CA SER A 140 -9.17 11.69 -16.39
C SER A 140 -7.97 10.87 -16.85
N PHE A 141 -8.10 10.03 -17.88
CA PHE A 141 -6.99 9.22 -18.39
C PHE A 141 -5.92 10.08 -19.06
N ILE A 142 -6.33 11.07 -19.85
CA ILE A 142 -5.40 12.02 -20.49
C ILE A 142 -4.67 12.82 -19.40
N LEU A 143 -5.41 13.38 -18.44
CA LEU A 143 -4.83 14.16 -17.35
C LEU A 143 -3.84 13.33 -16.53
N ALA A 144 -4.21 12.10 -16.14
CA ALA A 144 -3.33 11.21 -15.37
C ALA A 144 -2.01 10.92 -16.09
N ILE A 145 -2.02 10.76 -17.41
CA ILE A 145 -0.82 10.43 -18.19
C ILE A 145 0.04 11.66 -18.45
N PHE A 146 -0.54 12.79 -18.87
CA PHE A 146 0.25 13.98 -19.20
C PHE A 146 0.70 14.77 -17.98
N ALA A 147 -0.07 14.77 -16.89
CA ALA A 147 0.34 15.39 -15.63
C ALA A 147 1.09 14.43 -14.69
N ILE A 148 1.22 13.15 -15.07
CA ILE A 148 1.85 12.09 -14.27
C ILE A 148 1.17 11.95 -12.90
N PHE A 149 -0.16 12.14 -12.85
CA PHE A 149 -0.90 12.01 -11.61
C PHE A 149 -1.15 10.56 -11.24
N ARG A 150 -1.00 10.27 -9.95
CA ARG A 150 -1.55 9.04 -9.37
C ARG A 150 -3.06 9.21 -9.20
N GLY A 151 -3.80 8.11 -9.32
CA GLY A 151 -5.27 8.14 -9.16
C GLY A 151 -5.73 8.82 -7.87
N SER A 152 -5.00 8.66 -6.77
CA SER A 152 -5.32 9.28 -5.48
C SER A 152 -5.13 10.80 -5.41
N GLU A 153 -4.48 11.41 -6.39
CA GLU A 153 -4.16 12.86 -6.37
C GLU A 153 -5.29 13.70 -6.99
N PHE A 154 -6.15 13.10 -7.82
CA PHE A 154 -7.25 13.81 -8.50
C PHE A 154 -8.60 13.08 -8.39
N THR A 155 -8.70 12.04 -7.56
CA THR A 155 -9.97 11.35 -7.25
C THR A 155 -10.28 11.45 -5.77
N THR A 156 -11.58 11.47 -5.44
CA THR A 156 -12.08 11.49 -4.05
C THR A 156 -12.70 10.15 -3.69
N LYS A 157 -12.68 9.79 -2.40
CA LYS A 157 -13.28 8.54 -1.90
C LYS A 157 -14.80 8.64 -1.80
N HIS A 158 -15.34 9.83 -1.53
CA HIS A 158 -16.78 10.06 -1.41
C HIS A 158 -17.20 11.31 -2.18
N LYS A 159 -18.44 11.28 -2.67
CA LYS A 159 -19.03 12.40 -3.43
C LYS A 159 -19.18 13.69 -2.60
N SER A 160 -19.28 13.55 -1.28
CA SER A 160 -19.35 14.65 -0.31
C SER A 160 -17.98 15.04 0.28
N ASP A 161 -16.91 14.40 -0.18
CA ASP A 161 -15.57 14.62 0.36
C ASP A 161 -14.97 15.86 -0.31
N SER A 162 -15.25 17.04 0.26
CA SER A 162 -14.61 18.31 -0.12
C SER A 162 -13.16 18.39 0.39
N SER A 163 -12.45 17.26 0.39
CA SER A 163 -11.09 17.20 0.89
C SER A 163 -10.18 18.12 0.07
N THR A 164 -9.34 18.89 0.76
CA THR A 164 -8.26 19.69 0.18
C THR A 164 -7.12 18.84 -0.41
N VAL A 165 -7.30 17.51 -0.44
CA VAL A 165 -6.28 16.53 -0.85
C VAL A 165 -6.38 16.23 -2.35
N ALA A 166 -7.57 16.32 -2.94
CA ALA A 166 -7.78 16.09 -4.37
C ALA A 166 -7.67 17.40 -5.15
N LEU A 167 -7.05 17.32 -6.33
CA LEU A 167 -6.89 18.44 -7.26
C LEU A 167 -8.22 19.15 -7.53
N GLN A 168 -8.24 20.46 -7.29
CA GLN A 168 -9.37 21.33 -7.58
C GLN A 168 -9.13 22.14 -8.85
N MET A 169 -10.22 22.64 -9.46
CA MET A 169 -10.11 23.50 -10.64
C MET A 169 -9.31 24.79 -10.34
N SER A 170 -9.35 25.27 -9.09
CA SER A 170 -8.55 26.40 -8.62
C SER A 170 -7.04 26.13 -8.64
N ASP A 171 -6.64 24.87 -8.65
CA ASP A 171 -5.22 24.47 -8.63
C ASP A 171 -4.64 24.40 -10.06
N MET A 172 -5.47 24.56 -11.09
CA MET A 172 -5.06 24.53 -12.49
C MET A 172 -5.04 25.93 -13.10
N VAL A 173 -3.89 26.30 -13.65
CA VAL A 173 -3.75 27.51 -14.47
C VAL A 173 -3.57 27.09 -15.92
N LEU A 174 -4.51 27.50 -16.77
CA LEU A 174 -4.34 27.36 -18.21
C LEU A 174 -3.33 28.42 -18.65
N SER A 175 -2.16 27.96 -19.09
CA SER A 175 -1.17 28.82 -19.70
C SER A 175 -1.44 28.82 -21.19
N ASP A 176 -1.87 29.95 -21.73
CA ASP A 176 -1.91 30.14 -23.19
C ASP A 176 -0.45 30.20 -23.68
N GLN A 177 -0.01 29.14 -24.35
CA GLN A 177 1.22 29.13 -25.15
C GLN A 177 0.89 29.37 -26.62
#